data_AF-A0A960BDD2-F1
#
_entry.id   AF-A0A960BDD2-F1
#
_cell.length_a   1.000
_cell.length_b   1.000
_cell.length_c   1.000
_cell.angle_alpha   90.00
_cell.angle_beta   90.00
_cell.angle_gamma   90.00
#
_symmetry.space_group_name_H-M   'P 1'
#
loop_
_entity.id
_entity.type
_entity.pdbx_description
1 polymer ?
#
loop_
_entity_poly.entity_id
_entity_poly.type
_entity_poly.pdbx_seq_one_letter_code
_entity_poly.pdbx_strand_id
1 'polypeptide(L)'
;MVLNPMTRHTLPSLLVAGAALLTASAAAVDPARPAPTAAPVAPVAPVAPTGLVAWRVGRAETVANGTIEHAVILVEDGKILAIGEDLPIERGVRIVDRPDWTVMPGLVNCYSRVGMDSEAGGGFNPSAEAVAELFPRQEIWRELLELGVTTLGLYPPGKDIP
;
A
#
# COMPACT_ATOMS: atom_id res chain seq x y z
N MET A 1 29.11 63.77 -10.73
CA MET A 1 30.21 62.77 -10.69
C MET A 1 29.53 61.43 -10.46
N VAL A 2 29.20 60.59 -11.43
CA VAL A 2 29.55 60.44 -12.86
C VAL A 2 28.26 60.27 -13.67
N LEU A 3 28.27 60.76 -14.91
CA LEU A 3 27.16 60.87 -15.88
C LEU A 3 27.25 59.77 -16.97
N ASN A 4 26.07 59.36 -17.49
CA ASN A 4 25.79 58.88 -18.87
C ASN A 4 26.23 57.44 -19.26
N PRO A 5 25.74 56.83 -20.38
CA PRO A 5 24.58 57.13 -21.26
C PRO A 5 23.60 55.93 -21.42
N MET A 6 22.29 56.08 -21.68
CA MET A 6 21.64 56.59 -22.90
C MET A 6 22.10 55.92 -24.20
N THR A 7 21.43 54.83 -24.60
CA THR A 7 21.31 54.50 -26.03
C THR A 7 19.87 54.08 -26.31
N ARG A 8 19.13 55.03 -26.90
CA ARG A 8 17.83 54.80 -27.54
C ARG A 8 18.07 53.94 -28.78
N HIS A 9 17.31 52.87 -28.93
CA HIS A 9 16.98 52.34 -30.25
C HIS A 9 15.53 51.82 -30.27
N THR A 10 14.64 52.71 -30.73
CA THR A 10 13.60 52.46 -31.74
C THR A 10 12.94 51.08 -31.77
N LEU A 11 11.67 51.02 -31.33
CA LEU A 11 10.68 50.01 -31.75
C LEU A 11 10.47 50.07 -33.28
N PRO A 12 10.05 48.96 -33.90
CA PRO A 12 8.64 48.93 -34.28
C PRO A 12 7.94 47.62 -33.90
N SER A 13 6.68 47.77 -33.56
CA SER A 13 5.66 46.73 -33.37
C SER A 13 5.57 45.83 -34.60
N LEU A 14 5.65 44.51 -34.40
CA LEU A 14 5.07 43.56 -35.35
C LEU A 14 4.51 42.35 -34.62
N LEU A 15 3.18 42.34 -34.63
CA LEU A 15 2.28 41.28 -34.26
C LEU A 15 2.55 40.06 -35.15
N VAL A 16 3.06 38.97 -34.60
CA VAL A 16 3.10 37.67 -35.29
C VAL A 16 2.36 36.65 -34.42
N ALA A 17 1.10 36.44 -34.77
CA ALA A 17 0.31 35.30 -34.33
C ALA A 17 0.86 34.05 -35.03
N GLY A 18 1.71 33.29 -34.34
CA GLY A 18 2.20 32.00 -34.79
C GLY A 18 1.57 30.88 -33.98
N ALA A 19 0.53 30.24 -34.52
CA ALA A 19 -0.07 29.04 -33.95
C ALA A 19 0.95 27.90 -33.98
N ALA A 20 1.50 27.56 -32.81
CA ALA A 20 2.34 26.39 -32.62
C ALA A 20 1.46 25.14 -32.68
N LEU A 21 1.55 24.43 -33.81
CA LEU A 21 0.94 23.13 -34.05
C LEU A 21 1.57 22.10 -33.10
N LEU A 22 0.82 21.66 -32.09
CA LEU A 22 1.22 20.58 -31.19
C LEU A 22 1.19 19.25 -31.96
N THR A 23 2.34 18.76 -32.42
CA THR A 23 2.44 17.37 -32.90
C THR A 23 2.60 16.45 -31.69
N ALA A 24 1.47 15.96 -31.16
CA ALA A 24 1.47 14.84 -30.24
C ALA A 24 1.85 13.57 -31.04
N SER A 25 3.08 13.09 -30.85
CA SER A 25 3.49 11.78 -31.33
C SER A 25 2.74 10.71 -30.53
N ALA A 26 1.68 10.16 -31.14
CA ALA A 26 1.02 8.96 -30.65
C ALA A 26 2.00 7.80 -30.79
N ALA A 27 2.64 7.39 -29.70
CA ALA A 27 3.28 6.09 -29.62
C ALA A 27 2.17 5.04 -29.79
N ALA A 28 2.10 4.46 -30.98
CA ALA A 28 1.21 3.36 -31.29
C ALA A 28 1.45 2.23 -30.29
N VAL A 29 0.45 1.94 -29.46
CA VAL A 29 0.42 0.75 -28.62
C VAL A 29 0.19 -0.43 -29.56
N ASP A 30 1.17 -1.32 -29.62
CA ASP A 30 1.09 -2.57 -30.38
C ASP A 30 -0.02 -3.45 -29.80
N PRO A 31 -1.11 -3.73 -30.55
CA PRO A 31 -2.24 -4.53 -30.07
C PRO A 31 -1.89 -6.02 -29.88
N ALA A 32 -0.66 -6.43 -30.17
CA ALA A 32 -0.23 -7.83 -30.15
C ALA A 32 0.53 -8.25 -28.88
N ARG A 33 0.61 -7.44 -27.81
CA ARG A 33 1.25 -7.91 -26.58
C ARG A 33 0.37 -9.00 -25.94
N PRO A 34 0.82 -10.27 -25.90
CA PRO A 34 0.03 -11.33 -25.28
C PRO A 34 -0.13 -11.02 -23.80
N ALA A 35 -1.37 -11.10 -23.29
CA ALA A 35 -1.65 -10.99 -21.87
C ALA A 35 -0.74 -11.97 -21.11
N PRO A 36 -0.09 -11.55 -19.99
CA PRO A 36 0.76 -12.43 -19.23
C PRO A 36 -0.06 -13.65 -18.80
N THR A 37 0.27 -14.83 -19.33
CA THR A 37 -0.36 -16.09 -18.93
C THR A 37 -0.18 -16.24 -17.43
N ALA A 38 -1.29 -16.18 -16.69
CA ALA A 38 -1.30 -16.37 -15.25
C ALA A 38 -0.79 -17.78 -14.92
N ALA A 39 0.48 -17.88 -14.53
CA ALA A 39 1.04 -19.11 -14.01
C ALA A 39 0.20 -19.60 -12.81
N PRO A 40 -0.04 -20.92 -12.69
CA PRO A 40 -0.94 -21.48 -11.68
C PRO A 40 -0.51 -21.02 -10.28
N VAL A 41 -1.46 -20.39 -9.57
CA VAL A 41 -1.26 -19.92 -8.21
C VAL A 41 -1.19 -21.14 -7.30
N ALA A 42 0.02 -21.56 -6.93
CA ALA A 42 0.19 -22.52 -5.86
C ALA A 42 -0.43 -21.92 -4.58
N PRO A 43 -1.27 -22.66 -3.84
CA PRO A 43 -1.85 -22.15 -2.60
C PRO A 43 -0.72 -21.84 -1.63
N VAL A 44 -0.60 -20.57 -1.24
CA VAL A 44 0.26 -20.17 -0.14
C VAL A 44 -0.35 -20.75 1.12
N ALA A 45 0.27 -21.81 1.66
CA ALA A 45 -0.15 -22.38 2.94
C ALA A 45 -0.11 -21.29 4.02
N PRO A 46 -1.07 -21.24 4.95
CA PRO A 46 -1.04 -20.27 6.04
C PRO A 46 0.20 -20.52 6.89
N VAL A 47 1.15 -19.61 6.86
CA VAL A 47 2.31 -19.59 7.76
C VAL A 47 1.86 -18.95 9.08
N ALA A 48 0.90 -19.56 9.75
CA ALA A 48 0.65 -19.24 11.15
C ALA A 48 1.63 -20.08 11.99
N PRO A 49 2.41 -19.48 12.90
CA PRO A 49 3.19 -20.27 13.83
C PRO A 49 2.22 -21.16 14.62
N THR A 50 2.39 -22.46 14.47
CA THR A 50 1.57 -23.46 15.15
C THR A 50 2.03 -23.55 16.60
N GLY A 51 1.09 -23.47 17.55
CA GLY A 51 1.36 -23.49 18.98
C GLY A 51 1.29 -22.12 19.66
N LEU A 52 1.34 -22.16 21.00
CA LEU A 52 1.21 -21.01 21.87
C LEU A 52 2.54 -20.22 21.97
N VAL A 53 2.46 -18.91 21.78
CA VAL A 53 3.56 -17.95 21.94
C VAL A 53 3.10 -16.83 22.88
N ALA A 54 3.93 -16.50 23.87
CA ALA A 54 3.70 -15.38 24.76
C ALA A 54 4.65 -14.22 24.39
N TRP A 55 4.08 -13.05 24.10
CA TRP A 55 4.83 -11.82 23.87
C TRP A 55 4.77 -10.96 25.12
N ARG A 56 5.92 -10.52 25.63
CA ARG A 56 6.00 -9.52 26.71
C ARG A 56 6.52 -8.23 26.10
N VAL A 57 5.77 -7.15 26.27
CA VAL A 57 6.05 -5.87 25.63
C VAL A 57 5.95 -4.72 26.61
N GLY A 58 6.63 -3.63 26.32
CA GLY A 58 6.59 -2.44 27.17
C GLY A 58 5.21 -1.81 27.23
N ARG A 59 4.56 -1.69 26.06
CA ARG A 59 3.24 -1.06 25.94
C ARG A 59 2.40 -1.74 24.86
N ALA A 60 1.11 -1.93 25.12
CA ALA A 60 0.14 -2.41 24.14
C ALA A 60 -1.01 -1.42 23.98
N GLU A 61 -1.19 -0.91 22.77
CA GLU A 61 -2.29 -0.02 22.40
C GLU A 61 -3.46 -0.85 21.87
N THR A 62 -4.52 -1.02 22.65
CA THR A 62 -5.68 -1.83 22.21
C THR A 62 -6.72 -1.03 21.42
N VAL A 63 -6.58 0.29 21.36
CA VAL A 63 -7.52 1.27 20.79
C VAL A 63 -8.88 1.29 21.53
N ALA A 64 -9.61 0.17 21.55
CA ALA A 64 -10.94 0.06 22.15
C ALA A 64 -10.92 0.08 23.69
N ASN A 65 -9.89 -0.51 24.31
CA ASN A 65 -9.79 -0.68 25.76
C ASN A 65 -8.65 0.15 26.38
N GLY A 66 -8.11 1.10 25.62
CA GLY A 66 -6.99 1.95 26.04
C GLY A 66 -5.62 1.28 25.93
N THR A 67 -4.67 1.81 26.70
CA THR A 67 -3.27 1.39 26.71
C THR A 67 -2.99 0.50 27.90
N ILE A 68 -2.25 -0.58 27.70
CA ILE A 68 -1.82 -1.54 28.73
C ILE A 68 -0.29 -1.45 28.84
N GLU A 69 0.23 -1.17 30.02
CA GLU A 69 1.68 -1.10 30.27
C GLU A 69 2.18 -2.48 30.69
N HIS A 70 3.43 -2.81 30.38
CA HIS A 70 4.03 -4.12 30.67
C HIS A 70 3.17 -5.32 30.21
N ALA A 71 2.55 -5.18 29.03
CA ALA A 71 1.55 -6.13 28.55
C ALA A 71 2.15 -7.49 28.17
N VAL A 72 1.39 -8.53 28.46
CA VAL A 72 1.56 -9.89 27.96
C VAL A 72 0.48 -10.17 26.92
N ILE A 73 0.86 -10.66 25.74
CA ILE A 73 -0.03 -11.04 24.65
C ILE A 73 0.16 -12.53 24.36
N LEU A 74 -0.90 -13.32 24.54
CA LEU A 74 -0.91 -14.75 24.23
C LEU A 74 -1.47 -14.96 22.82
N VAL A 75 -0.68 -15.58 21.95
CA VAL A 75 -1.07 -15.89 20.57
C VAL A 75 -0.98 -17.40 20.37
N GLU A 76 -2.08 -18.02 19.95
CA GLU A 76 -2.17 -19.44 19.63
C GLU A 76 -2.68 -19.58 18.19
N ASP A 77 -1.92 -20.28 17.34
CA ASP A 77 -2.29 -20.57 15.94
C ASP A 77 -2.74 -19.32 15.15
N GLY A 78 -2.04 -18.21 15.38
CA GLY A 78 -2.32 -16.92 14.73
C GLY A 78 -3.52 -16.14 15.29
N LYS A 79 -4.15 -16.61 16.37
CA LYS A 79 -5.23 -15.91 17.07
C LYS A 79 -4.74 -15.39 18.42
N ILE A 80 -5.24 -14.22 18.81
CA ILE A 80 -4.97 -13.66 20.13
C ILE A 80 -5.92 -14.34 21.12
N LEU A 81 -5.36 -15.07 22.09
CA LEU A 81 -6.12 -15.73 23.15
C LEU A 81 -6.44 -14.75 24.29
N ALA A 82 -5.46 -13.95 24.70
CA ALA A 82 -5.61 -12.97 25.77
C ALA A 82 -4.55 -11.86 25.71
N ILE A 83 -4.86 -10.70 26.29
CA ILE A 83 -3.95 -9.56 26.48
C ILE A 83 -4.16 -9.00 27.90
N GLY A 84 -3.06 -8.71 28.63
CA GLY A 84 -3.12 -8.15 29.99
C GLY A 84 -1.73 -8.11 30.66
N GLU A 85 -1.61 -7.43 31.80
CA GLU A 85 -0.32 -7.16 32.47
C GLU A 85 0.26 -8.40 33.19
N ASP A 86 -0.61 -9.25 33.75
CA ASP A 86 -0.23 -10.39 34.61
C ASP A 86 -0.86 -11.72 34.15
N LEU A 87 -0.71 -12.05 32.86
CA LEU A 87 -1.23 -13.32 32.33
C LEU A 87 -0.35 -14.51 32.77
N PRO A 88 -0.96 -15.60 33.29
CA PRO A 88 -0.23 -16.82 33.59
C PRO A 88 0.28 -17.46 32.30
N ILE A 89 1.60 -17.61 32.18
CA ILE A 89 2.24 -18.30 31.06
C ILE A 89 2.58 -19.72 31.50
N GLU A 90 2.05 -20.72 30.80
CA GLU A 90 2.35 -22.13 31.07
C GLU A 90 3.82 -22.47 30.84
N ARG A 91 4.35 -23.45 31.57
CA ARG A 91 5.74 -23.90 31.40
C ARG A 91 5.92 -24.58 30.05
N GLY A 92 6.90 -24.13 29.28
CA GLY A 92 7.24 -24.68 27.96
C GLY A 92 6.76 -23.83 26.78
N VAL A 93 6.01 -22.76 27.04
CA VAL A 93 5.59 -21.79 26.02
C VAL A 93 6.78 -20.94 25.57
N ARG A 94 6.87 -20.67 24.26
CA ARG A 94 7.88 -19.74 23.73
C ARG A 94 7.56 -18.32 24.18
N ILE A 95 8.47 -17.71 24.94
CA ILE A 95 8.36 -16.32 25.39
C ILE A 95 9.24 -15.43 24.53
N VAL A 96 8.67 -14.38 23.97
CA VAL A 96 9.38 -13.30 23.27
C VAL A 96 9.30 -12.05 24.15
N ASP A 97 10.44 -11.61 24.66
CA ASP A 97 10.54 -10.49 25.60
C ASP A 97 11.11 -9.24 24.91
N ARG A 98 10.32 -8.16 24.87
CA ARG A 98 10.58 -6.91 24.15
C ARG A 98 10.04 -5.70 24.95
N PRO A 99 10.63 -5.40 26.12
CA PRO A 99 10.14 -4.34 27.01
C PRO A 99 10.27 -2.93 26.43
N ASP A 100 11.08 -2.75 25.39
CA ASP A 100 11.28 -1.50 24.65
C ASP A 100 10.28 -1.29 23.51
N TRP A 101 9.42 -2.28 23.24
CA TRP A 101 8.49 -2.22 22.11
C TRP A 101 7.10 -1.76 22.53
N THR A 102 6.48 -0.99 21.64
CA THR A 102 5.05 -0.67 21.67
C THR A 102 4.35 -1.49 20.61
N VAL A 103 3.36 -2.28 21.01
CA VAL A 103 2.51 -3.06 20.11
C VAL A 103 1.20 -2.33 19.87
N MET A 104 0.74 -2.36 18.62
CA MET A 104 -0.57 -1.87 18.22
C MET A 104 -1.19 -2.84 17.20
N PRO A 105 -2.52 -2.85 17.04
CA PRO A 105 -3.18 -3.53 15.94
C PRO A 105 -2.59 -3.11 14.60
N GLY A 106 -2.57 -4.04 13.65
CA GLY A 106 -2.20 -3.73 12.28
C GLY A 106 -3.13 -2.68 11.68
N LEU A 107 -2.59 -1.82 10.83
CA LEU A 107 -3.33 -0.74 10.20
C LEU A 107 -4.30 -1.28 9.15
N VAL A 108 -5.46 -0.62 9.06
CA VAL A 108 -6.51 -0.91 8.10
C VAL A 108 -6.58 0.25 7.10
N ASN A 109 -6.30 -0.02 5.83
CA ASN A 109 -6.59 0.93 4.76
C ASN A 109 -7.95 0.58 4.15
N CYS A 110 -8.95 1.42 4.37
CA CYS A 110 -10.34 1.17 3.95
C CYS A 110 -10.62 1.43 2.47
N TYR A 111 -9.74 2.13 1.75
CA TYR A 111 -9.94 2.44 0.34
C TYR A 111 -8.60 2.50 -0.39
N SER A 112 -8.35 1.50 -1.23
CA SER A 112 -7.09 1.36 -1.94
C SER A 112 -7.28 0.83 -3.34
N ARG A 113 -6.45 1.34 -4.25
CA ARG A 113 -6.19 0.78 -5.60
C ARG A 113 -4.76 0.28 -5.73
N VAL A 114 -4.07 0.11 -4.61
CA VAL A 114 -2.68 -0.35 -4.57
C VAL A 114 -2.59 -1.77 -5.10
N GLY A 115 -1.57 -2.04 -5.94
CA GLY A 115 -1.37 -3.33 -6.57
C GLY A 115 -2.35 -3.66 -7.70
N MET A 116 -3.06 -2.65 -8.23
CA MET A 116 -3.89 -2.78 -9.44
C MET A 116 -3.19 -2.14 -10.62
N ASP A 117 -3.36 -2.72 -11.81
CA ASP A 117 -2.90 -2.07 -13.03
C ASP A 117 -3.86 -0.92 -13.38
N SER A 118 -3.32 0.15 -13.94
CA SER A 118 -4.07 1.37 -14.26
C SER A 118 -4.53 1.39 -15.72
N GLU A 119 -4.54 0.24 -16.39
CA GLU A 119 -5.01 0.11 -17.79
C GLU A 119 -6.47 0.59 -17.93
N ALA A 120 -7.26 0.51 -16.85
CA ALA A 120 -8.38 1.42 -16.66
C ALA A 120 -7.83 2.80 -16.26
N GLY A 121 -7.41 3.59 -17.26
CA GLY A 121 -7.09 5.01 -17.06
C GLY A 121 -8.24 5.71 -16.31
N GLY A 122 -8.03 6.91 -15.76
CA GLY A 122 -8.97 7.59 -14.85
C GLY A 122 -10.42 7.84 -15.33
N GLY A 123 -10.84 7.28 -16.46
CA GLY A 123 -12.22 7.21 -16.94
C GLY A 123 -12.90 5.85 -16.66
N PHE A 124 -14.21 5.82 -16.92
CA PHE A 124 -15.03 4.62 -16.78
C PHE A 124 -14.83 3.70 -17.99
N ASN A 125 -14.18 2.54 -17.79
CA ASN A 125 -14.06 1.49 -18.80
C ASN A 125 -15.09 0.38 -18.52
N PRO A 126 -16.20 0.28 -19.27
CA PRO A 126 -17.22 -0.74 -19.04
C PRO A 126 -16.76 -2.16 -19.42
N SER A 127 -15.63 -2.28 -20.12
CA SER A 127 -15.04 -3.56 -20.52
C SER A 127 -14.01 -4.07 -19.51
N ALA A 128 -13.65 -3.28 -18.49
CA ALA A 128 -12.72 -3.72 -17.45
C ALA A 128 -13.40 -4.75 -16.53
N GLU A 129 -12.62 -5.74 -16.09
CA GLU A 129 -13.06 -6.78 -15.16
C GLU A 129 -12.26 -6.67 -13.86
N ALA A 130 -12.97 -6.73 -12.72
CA ALA A 130 -12.33 -6.54 -11.43
C ALA A 130 -11.26 -7.60 -11.12
N VAL A 131 -11.44 -8.83 -11.63
CA VAL A 131 -10.51 -9.95 -11.42
C VAL A 131 -9.21 -9.82 -12.21
N ALA A 132 -9.23 -9.08 -13.33
CA ALA A 132 -8.04 -8.91 -14.19
C ALA A 132 -7.03 -7.92 -13.59
N GLU A 133 -7.44 -7.18 -12.57
CA GLU A 133 -6.66 -6.08 -11.99
C GLU A 133 -5.85 -6.50 -10.76
N LEU A 134 -6.15 -7.64 -10.14
CA LEU A 134 -5.48 -8.07 -8.92
C LEU A 134 -4.26 -8.95 -9.23
N PHE A 135 -3.06 -8.47 -8.91
CA PHE A 135 -1.83 -9.25 -9.07
C PHE A 135 -1.17 -9.57 -7.72
N PRO A 136 -1.35 -10.80 -7.18
CA PRO A 136 -0.92 -11.16 -5.82
C PRO A 136 0.60 -11.27 -5.62
N ARG A 137 1.38 -11.36 -6.70
CA ARG A 137 2.85 -11.57 -6.64
C ARG A 137 3.67 -10.30 -6.86
N GLN A 138 3.16 -9.16 -6.42
CA GLN A 138 3.85 -7.88 -6.49
C GLN A 138 4.62 -7.57 -5.19
N GLU A 139 5.70 -6.80 -5.31
CA GLU A 139 6.52 -6.39 -4.17
C GLU A 139 5.78 -5.45 -3.21
N ILE A 140 4.85 -4.66 -3.76
CA ILE A 140 4.04 -3.68 -3.02
C ILE A 140 3.31 -4.29 -1.81
N TRP A 141 2.98 -5.58 -1.85
CA TRP A 141 2.35 -6.27 -0.72
C TRP A 141 3.30 -6.43 0.47
N ARG A 142 4.60 -6.61 0.23
CA ARG A 142 5.61 -6.64 1.30
C ARG A 142 5.85 -5.25 1.85
N GLU A 143 5.93 -4.25 0.98
CA GLU A 143 6.08 -2.84 1.38
C GLU A 143 4.94 -2.40 2.31
N LEU A 144 3.68 -2.78 2.01
CA LEU A 144 2.54 -2.49 2.87
C LEU A 144 2.64 -3.18 4.25
N LEU A 145 3.12 -4.42 4.29
CA LEU A 145 3.33 -5.14 5.55
C LEU A 145 4.45 -4.51 6.40
N GLU A 146 5.52 -4.04 5.76
CA GLU A 146 6.61 -3.32 6.45
C GLU A 146 6.14 -1.98 7.04
N LEU A 147 5.17 -1.33 6.41
CA LEU A 147 4.49 -0.15 6.94
C LEU A 147 3.44 -0.46 8.02
N GLY A 148 3.23 -1.75 8.33
CA GLY A 148 2.26 -2.21 9.34
C GLY A 148 0.82 -2.27 8.85
N VAL A 149 0.57 -2.18 7.54
CA VAL A 149 -0.77 -2.33 6.95
C VAL A 149 -1.06 -3.81 6.75
N THR A 150 -2.00 -4.35 7.53
CA THR A 150 -2.34 -5.78 7.49
C THR A 150 -3.68 -6.05 6.80
N THR A 151 -4.53 -5.04 6.66
CA THR A 151 -5.87 -5.17 6.05
C THR A 151 -6.11 -4.07 5.02
N LEU A 152 -6.66 -4.46 3.86
CA LEU A 152 -6.92 -3.57 2.73
C LEU A 152 -8.36 -3.71 2.22
N GLY A 153 -9.05 -2.58 2.05
CA GLY A 153 -10.25 -2.45 1.24
C GLY A 153 -9.86 -2.13 -0.21
N LEU A 154 -9.89 -3.14 -1.07
CA LEU A 154 -9.53 -3.00 -2.48
C LEU A 154 -10.73 -2.55 -3.31
N TYR A 155 -10.54 -1.53 -4.14
CA TYR A 155 -11.56 -0.98 -5.02
C TYR A 155 -11.18 -1.10 -6.50
N PRO A 156 -11.31 -2.31 -7.09
CA PRO A 156 -10.99 -2.53 -8.48
C PRO A 156 -11.97 -1.78 -9.41
N PRO A 157 -11.49 -1.25 -10.54
CA PRO A 157 -12.36 -0.82 -11.61
C PRO A 157 -13.03 -2.04 -12.27
N GLY A 158 -14.13 -1.82 -12.98
CA GLY A 158 -14.78 -2.86 -13.77
C GLY A 158 -15.95 -3.53 -13.09
N LYS A 159 -16.58 -4.44 -13.83
CA LYS A 159 -17.76 -5.22 -13.40
C LYS A 159 -17.35 -6.65 -13.00
N ASP A 160 -18.25 -7.32 -12.30
CA ASP A 160 -18.18 -8.74 -11.92
C ASP A 160 -17.03 -9.09 -10.95
N ILE A 161 -17.39 -9.38 -9.69
CA ILE A 161 -16.60 -10.19 -8.76
C ILE A 161 -17.42 -11.49 -8.62
N PRO A 162 -16.93 -12.66 -9.01
CA PRO A 162 -17.67 -13.91 -8.83
C PRO A 162 -17.94 -14.23 -7.35
#